data_AF-A0A534C3B8-F1
#
_entry.id   AF-A0A534C3B8-F1
#
_cell.length_a   1.000
_cell.length_b   1.000
_cell.length_c   1.000
_cell.angle_alpha   90.00
_cell.angle_beta   90.00
_cell.angle_gamma   90.00
#
_symmetry.space_group_name_H-M   'P 1'
#
loop_
_entity.id
_entity.type
_entity.pdbx_description
1 polymer ?
#
loop_
_entity_poly.entity_id
_entity_poly.type
_entity_poly.pdbx_seq_one_letter_code
_entity_poly.pdbx_strand_id
1 'polypeptide(L)'
;MGRRHARIPIAAALAAGVACAMAGGAGSTPQAGGFAQAGGFAQALSPRAFAFPRDHGPHREFRQEWWYVTGNLDAATGERFGFELTFFRFALAPGAAPDAAPDAAQRPVSGVATPPPSSAWRTRQIYMAHFALTDVAAGRFRFARKLSREALALAGAQAAPFRVWI
;
A
#
# COMPACT_ATOMS: atom_id res chain seq x y z
N MET A 1 33.56 -41.51 -19.27
CA MET A 1 32.32 -42.01 -18.65
C MET A 1 32.04 -41.21 -17.37
N GLY A 2 31.11 -40.24 -17.44
CA GLY A 2 30.37 -39.60 -16.33
C GLY A 2 31.11 -39.03 -15.09
N ARG A 3 31.41 -37.73 -15.10
CA ARG A 3 31.65 -36.94 -13.86
C ARG A 3 30.36 -36.91 -13.02
N ARG A 4 30.39 -37.52 -11.83
CA ARG A 4 29.32 -37.37 -10.82
C ARG A 4 29.51 -36.01 -10.14
N HIS A 5 28.65 -35.04 -10.44
CA HIS A 5 28.56 -33.82 -9.65
C HIS A 5 27.59 -34.05 -8.49
N ALA A 6 28.16 -34.14 -7.28
CA ALA A 6 27.41 -34.06 -6.04
C ALA A 6 26.75 -32.68 -5.92
N ARG A 7 25.47 -32.63 -5.55
CA ARG A 7 24.80 -31.41 -5.11
C ARG A 7 24.52 -31.53 -3.63
N ILE A 8 25.30 -30.79 -2.84
CA ILE A 8 25.11 -30.57 -1.41
C ILE A 8 23.86 -29.67 -1.26
N PRO A 9 22.89 -29.98 -0.37
CA PRO A 9 21.75 -29.10 -0.14
C PRO A 9 22.23 -27.81 0.55
N ILE A 10 21.99 -26.66 -0.08
CA ILE A 10 22.19 -25.36 0.55
C ILE A 10 21.00 -25.14 1.50
N ALA A 11 21.26 -25.26 2.80
CA ALA A 11 20.36 -24.78 3.84
C ALA A 11 20.34 -23.24 3.79
N ALA A 12 19.20 -22.65 3.42
CA ALA A 12 18.98 -21.22 3.53
C ALA A 12 18.67 -20.89 5.00
N ALA A 13 19.68 -20.41 5.72
CA ALA A 13 19.49 -19.81 7.03
C ALA A 13 18.86 -18.42 6.85
N LEU A 14 17.59 -18.25 7.26
CA LEU A 14 17.02 -16.94 7.54
C LEU A 14 17.68 -16.39 8.81
N ALA A 15 18.40 -15.28 8.68
CA ALA A 15 18.75 -14.43 9.82
C ALA A 15 18.23 -13.02 9.53
N ALA A 16 17.07 -12.70 10.09
CA ALA A 16 16.62 -11.32 10.29
C ALA A 16 16.69 -11.04 11.79
N GLY A 17 17.55 -10.10 12.20
CA GLY A 17 17.72 -9.81 13.62
C GLY A 17 18.52 -8.55 13.93
N VAL A 18 17.77 -7.49 14.29
CA VAL A 18 17.98 -6.52 15.38
C VAL A 18 19.12 -5.49 15.27
N ALA A 19 18.71 -4.22 15.45
CA ALA A 19 19.52 -3.03 15.62
C ALA A 19 20.03 -2.85 17.06
N CYS A 20 21.14 -2.12 17.25
CA CYS A 20 21.43 -1.43 18.51
C CYS A 20 22.24 -0.12 18.31
N ALA A 21 21.74 0.93 19.00
CA ALA A 21 22.20 2.30 19.30
C ALA A 21 23.69 2.47 19.72
N MET A 22 24.33 3.64 19.89
CA MET A 22 24.13 5.11 19.76
C MET A 22 25.56 5.72 19.92
N ALA A 23 25.87 6.88 19.33
CA ALA A 23 26.86 7.81 19.90
C ALA A 23 26.56 9.26 19.48
N GLY A 24 26.67 10.19 20.44
CA GLY A 24 26.06 11.52 20.41
C GLY A 24 26.85 12.62 19.69
N GLY A 25 26.20 13.79 19.64
CA GLY A 25 26.75 15.04 19.16
C GLY A 25 25.69 16.14 19.26
N ALA A 26 25.87 17.07 20.19
CA ALA A 26 25.04 18.26 20.32
C ALA A 26 25.24 19.16 19.09
N GLY A 27 24.14 19.64 18.51
CA GLY A 27 24.18 20.68 17.48
C GLY A 27 23.25 20.39 16.31
N SER A 28 22.37 21.36 16.05
CA SER A 28 21.34 21.37 15.00
C SER A 28 20.25 20.31 15.17
N THR A 29 19.06 20.76 15.59
CA THR A 29 17.81 20.06 15.24
C THR A 29 17.79 19.89 13.72
N PRO A 30 17.86 18.67 13.17
CA PRO A 30 17.49 18.50 11.78
C PRO A 30 16.01 18.87 11.73
N GLN A 31 15.70 19.96 11.01
CA GLN A 31 14.34 20.24 10.60
C GLN A 31 13.98 19.11 9.64
N ALA A 32 13.50 17.99 10.20
CA ALA A 32 12.97 16.88 9.44
C ALA A 32 11.87 17.48 8.56
N GLY A 33 12.03 17.33 7.23
CA GLY A 33 11.11 17.85 6.23
C GLY A 33 9.67 17.65 6.68
N GLY A 34 8.92 18.75 6.70
CA GLY A 34 7.70 18.88 7.47
C GLY A 34 6.70 17.75 7.31
N PHE A 35 6.46 17.02 8.39
CA PHE A 35 5.12 16.50 8.64
C PHE A 35 4.26 17.70 8.99
N ALA A 36 3.62 18.29 7.99
CA ALA A 36 2.62 19.34 8.18
C ALA A 36 1.65 18.92 9.30
N GLN A 37 1.23 19.90 10.12
CA GLN A 37 0.14 19.77 11.10
C GLN A 37 -0.92 18.82 10.54
N ALA A 38 -1.26 17.77 11.30
CA ALA A 38 -2.02 16.61 10.84
C ALA A 38 -3.49 16.98 10.58
N GLY A 39 -3.75 17.84 9.59
CA GLY A 39 -5.01 18.51 9.29
C GLY A 39 -6.17 17.53 9.15
N GLY A 40 -6.73 17.14 10.29
CA GLY A 40 -7.80 16.16 10.49
C GLY A 40 -7.47 14.67 10.22
N PHE A 41 -6.21 14.27 10.02
CA PHE A 41 -5.87 12.85 9.74
C PHE A 41 -5.40 12.11 10.99
N ALA A 42 -5.72 10.82 11.09
CA ALA A 42 -5.19 9.96 12.15
C ALA A 42 -3.67 9.82 12.07
N GLN A 43 -3.04 9.66 13.24
CA GLN A 43 -1.61 9.44 13.38
C GLN A 43 -1.36 8.10 14.08
N ALA A 44 -0.37 7.35 13.58
CA ALA A 44 0.02 6.05 14.14
C ALA A 44 1.03 6.25 15.29
N LEU A 45 0.60 6.89 16.38
CA LEU A 45 1.49 7.28 17.50
C LEU A 45 1.66 6.18 18.56
N SER A 46 0.82 5.14 18.53
CA SER A 46 0.85 4.07 19.51
C SER A 46 0.53 2.72 18.85
N PRO A 47 1.01 1.60 19.42
CA PRO A 47 0.60 0.27 18.99
C PRO A 47 -0.92 0.09 19.09
N ARG A 48 -1.51 -0.60 18.12
CA ARG A 48 -2.90 -1.06 18.16
C ARG A 48 -2.97 -2.56 17.93
N ALA A 49 -4.00 -3.20 18.47
CA ALA A 49 -4.32 -4.57 18.11
C ALA A 49 -4.96 -4.60 16.72
N PHE A 50 -4.46 -5.47 15.83
CA PHE A 50 -5.09 -5.75 14.55
C PHE A 50 -6.22 -6.75 14.71
N ALA A 51 -7.34 -6.54 14.01
CA ALA A 51 -8.44 -7.49 13.93
C ALA A 51 -8.75 -7.82 12.47
N PHE A 52 -8.65 -9.10 12.12
CA PHE A 52 -8.91 -9.60 10.79
C PHE A 52 -10.27 -10.32 10.73
N PRO A 53 -11.01 -10.24 9.61
CA PRO A 53 -10.59 -9.71 8.30
C PRO A 53 -10.77 -8.19 8.13
N ARG A 54 -11.28 -7.46 9.14
CA ARG A 54 -11.54 -6.01 9.05
C ARG A 54 -10.30 -5.24 8.58
N ASP A 55 -9.15 -5.48 9.22
CA ASP A 55 -7.91 -4.76 8.95
C ASP A 55 -7.17 -5.26 7.68
N HIS A 56 -7.79 -6.12 6.86
CA HIS A 56 -7.38 -6.28 5.45
C HIS A 56 -7.83 -5.09 4.59
N GLY A 57 -8.90 -4.40 4.99
CA GLY A 57 -9.50 -3.30 4.24
C GLY A 57 -8.75 -1.97 4.36
N PRO A 58 -9.27 -0.91 3.70
CA PRO A 58 -8.67 0.41 3.76
C PRO A 58 -8.89 1.11 5.12
N HIS A 59 -7.86 1.79 5.62
CA HIS A 59 -7.87 2.60 6.83
C HIS A 59 -8.05 4.08 6.48
N ARG A 60 -9.28 4.48 6.12
CA ARG A 60 -9.62 5.78 5.51
C ARG A 60 -9.29 7.01 6.37
N GLU A 61 -9.12 6.83 7.67
CA GLU A 61 -8.69 7.85 8.64
C GLU A 61 -7.23 8.32 8.43
N PHE A 62 -6.39 7.49 7.82
CA PHE A 62 -5.03 7.86 7.47
C PHE A 62 -4.95 8.52 6.10
N ARG A 63 -4.00 9.46 5.95
CA ARG A 63 -3.77 10.18 4.69
C ARG A 63 -3.25 9.28 3.58
N GLN A 64 -2.40 8.31 3.93
CA GLN A 64 -1.68 7.47 3.00
C GLN A 64 -1.84 6.02 3.42
N GLU A 65 -1.99 5.15 2.42
CA GLU A 65 -2.10 3.72 2.61
C GLU A 65 -1.59 3.02 1.35
N TRP A 66 -1.01 1.83 1.52
CA TRP A 66 -0.45 1.06 0.42
C TRP A 66 -0.71 -0.42 0.56
N TRP A 67 -0.85 -1.09 -0.58
CA TRP A 67 -0.80 -2.53 -0.72
C TRP A 67 0.38 -2.85 -1.62
N TYR A 68 1.38 -3.56 -1.06
CA TYR A 68 2.62 -3.86 -1.77
C TYR A 68 2.83 -5.36 -1.84
N VAL A 69 2.83 -5.90 -3.06
CA VAL A 69 3.01 -7.31 -3.33
C VAL A 69 4.25 -7.48 -4.18
N THR A 70 5.18 -8.29 -3.72
CA THR A 70 6.41 -8.62 -4.45
C THR A 70 6.57 -10.12 -4.52
N GLY A 71 7.25 -10.59 -5.56
CA GLY A 71 7.48 -12.02 -5.69
C GLY A 71 8.35 -12.38 -6.87
N ASN A 72 8.55 -13.69 -7.00
CA ASN A 72 9.25 -14.31 -8.11
C ASN A 72 8.28 -15.26 -8.84
N LEU A 73 8.42 -15.36 -10.16
CA LEU A 73 7.63 -16.22 -11.02
C LEU A 73 8.56 -17.10 -11.83
N ASP A 74 8.21 -18.37 -11.95
CA ASP A 74 8.81 -19.32 -12.88
C ASP A 74 7.81 -19.56 -14.02
N ALA A 75 8.22 -19.27 -15.25
CA ALA A 75 7.41 -19.61 -16.42
C ALA A 75 7.49 -21.11 -16.71
N ALA A 76 6.45 -21.66 -17.35
CA ALA A 76 6.44 -23.06 -17.77
C ALA A 76 7.60 -23.40 -18.73
N THR A 77 8.11 -22.41 -19.45
CA THR A 77 9.26 -22.47 -20.35
C THR A 77 10.61 -22.32 -19.63
N GLY A 78 10.61 -22.08 -18.32
CA GLY A 78 11.81 -22.06 -17.46
C GLY A 78 12.40 -20.67 -17.18
N GLU A 79 11.88 -19.59 -17.80
CA GLU A 79 12.29 -18.23 -17.49
C GLU A 79 11.88 -17.80 -16.08
N ARG A 80 12.72 -16.96 -15.47
CA ARG A 80 12.52 -16.43 -14.13
C ARG A 80 12.24 -14.94 -14.19
N PHE A 81 11.18 -14.52 -13.51
CA PHE A 81 10.80 -13.13 -13.39
C PHE A 81 10.73 -12.70 -11.93
N GLY A 82 11.18 -11.48 -11.66
CA GLY A 82 10.78 -10.77 -10.45
C GLY A 82 9.60 -9.85 -10.78
N PHE A 83 8.66 -9.68 -9.86
CA PHE A 83 7.60 -8.69 -10.02
C PHE A 83 7.38 -7.88 -8.76
N GLU A 84 6.88 -6.66 -8.96
CA GLU A 84 6.24 -5.88 -7.91
C GLU A 84 4.91 -5.31 -8.39
N LEU A 85 3.94 -5.27 -7.50
CA LEU A 85 2.64 -4.65 -7.67
C LEU A 85 2.35 -3.79 -6.45
N THR A 86 2.19 -2.49 -6.67
CA THR A 86 1.92 -1.53 -5.61
C THR A 86 0.67 -0.73 -5.92
N PHE A 87 -0.26 -0.68 -4.97
CA PHE A 87 -1.36 0.27 -4.95
C PHE A 87 -1.10 1.29 -3.85
N PHE A 88 -1.28 2.57 -4.16
CA PHE A 88 -1.24 3.67 -3.21
C PHE A 88 -2.60 4.36 -3.18
N ARG A 89 -3.08 4.66 -1.98
CA ARG A 89 -4.21 5.56 -1.75
C ARG A 89 -3.72 6.82 -1.07
N PHE A 90 -4.09 7.97 -1.64
CA PHE A 90 -3.86 9.29 -1.07
C PHE A 90 -5.20 9.97 -0.79
N ALA A 91 -5.45 10.27 0.48
CA ALA A 91 -6.58 11.10 0.88
C ALA A 91 -6.22 12.58 0.69
N LEU A 92 -7.00 13.28 -0.13
CA LEU A 92 -6.85 14.70 -0.42
C LEU A 92 -7.31 15.58 0.74
N ALA A 93 -8.22 15.07 1.58
CA ALA A 93 -8.71 15.76 2.77
C ALA A 93 -9.38 14.77 3.76
N PRO A 94 -9.40 15.07 5.07
CA PRO A 94 -9.80 14.14 6.15
C PRO A 94 -11.31 13.81 6.15
N GLY A 95 -11.75 12.80 6.92
CA GLY A 95 -13.18 12.58 7.17
C GLY A 95 -13.96 11.83 6.07
N ALA A 96 -13.31 10.94 5.31
CA ALA A 96 -14.05 9.89 4.61
C ALA A 96 -14.44 8.82 5.63
N ALA A 97 -15.74 8.59 5.83
CA ALA A 97 -16.22 7.61 6.80
C ALA A 97 -15.61 6.21 6.51
N PRO A 98 -15.29 5.43 7.56
CA PRO A 98 -15.02 4.01 7.39
C PRO A 98 -16.30 3.37 6.82
N ASP A 99 -16.12 2.48 5.83
CA ASP A 99 -17.15 1.54 5.37
C ASP A 99 -18.28 2.06 4.47
N ALA A 100 -18.20 3.29 3.93
CA ALA A 100 -19.11 3.68 2.86
C ALA A 100 -18.79 2.88 1.58
N ALA A 101 -19.63 1.90 1.25
CA ALA A 101 -19.74 1.34 -0.09
C ALA A 101 -19.79 2.47 -1.14
N PRO A 102 -19.38 2.24 -2.40
CA PRO A 102 -19.38 3.28 -3.43
C PRO A 102 -20.78 3.86 -3.73
N ASP A 103 -21.86 3.24 -3.25
CA ASP A 103 -23.24 3.77 -3.26
C ASP A 103 -23.70 4.40 -1.94
N ALA A 104 -22.97 4.19 -0.83
CA ALA A 104 -23.23 4.79 0.47
C ALA A 104 -22.63 6.21 0.54
N ALA A 105 -22.94 7.01 -0.49
CA ALA A 105 -23.02 8.43 -0.28
C ALA A 105 -24.07 8.67 0.83
N GLN A 106 -23.69 9.43 1.86
CA GLN A 106 -24.55 9.93 2.94
C GLN A 106 -25.06 8.89 3.96
N ARG A 107 -24.23 8.55 4.96
CA ARG A 107 -24.76 8.55 6.34
C ARG A 107 -23.85 9.39 7.23
N PRO A 108 -24.34 10.48 7.83
CA PRO A 108 -23.52 11.36 8.64
C PRO A 108 -23.13 10.67 9.96
N VAL A 109 -21.84 10.67 10.29
CA VAL A 109 -21.28 10.02 11.51
C VAL A 109 -21.45 10.89 12.78
N SER A 110 -21.99 12.09 12.61
CA SER A 110 -22.43 13.01 13.66
C SER A 110 -23.70 13.64 13.13
N GLY A 111 -24.71 13.96 13.95
CA GLY A 111 -26.02 14.49 13.53
C GLY A 111 -26.05 15.81 12.71
N VAL A 112 -24.92 16.21 12.11
CA VAL A 112 -24.78 17.25 11.11
C VAL A 112 -24.79 16.61 9.72
N ALA A 113 -25.86 16.86 8.94
CA ALA A 113 -25.94 16.42 7.56
C ALA A 113 -24.78 17.03 6.74
N THR A 114 -23.90 16.17 6.20
CA THR A 114 -22.91 16.62 5.22
C THR A 114 -23.64 16.83 3.89
N PRO A 115 -23.64 18.04 3.30
CA PRO A 115 -24.29 18.25 2.01
C PRO A 115 -23.69 17.29 0.97
N PRO A 116 -24.52 16.75 0.04
CA PRO A 116 -24.00 15.89 -1.01
C PRO A 116 -22.91 16.62 -1.79
N PRO A 117 -21.90 15.89 -2.30
CA PRO A 117 -20.88 16.52 -3.11
C PRO A 117 -21.54 17.25 -4.28
N SER A 118 -21.05 18.44 -4.60
CA SER A 118 -21.58 19.26 -5.71
C SER A 118 -21.44 18.60 -7.09
N SER A 119 -20.74 17.46 -7.18
CA SER A 119 -20.57 16.66 -8.40
C SER A 119 -20.29 15.20 -8.05
N ALA A 120 -20.85 14.26 -8.82
CA ALA A 120 -20.56 12.83 -8.71
C ALA A 120 -19.08 12.48 -9.03
N TRP A 121 -18.36 13.37 -9.72
CA TRP A 121 -16.93 13.23 -10.02
C TRP A 121 -16.02 13.71 -8.89
N ARG A 122 -16.58 14.35 -7.85
CA ARG A 122 -15.81 14.85 -6.72
C ARG A 122 -15.40 13.68 -5.84
N THR A 123 -14.10 13.55 -5.58
CA THR A 123 -13.56 12.58 -4.63
C THR A 123 -12.63 13.26 -3.65
N ARG A 124 -12.38 12.60 -2.52
CA ARG A 124 -11.34 12.93 -1.55
C ARG A 124 -10.20 11.91 -1.59
N GLN A 125 -10.21 10.97 -2.53
CA GLN A 125 -9.28 9.86 -2.61
C GLN A 125 -8.74 9.74 -4.04
N ILE A 126 -7.42 9.64 -4.16
CA ILE A 126 -6.74 9.30 -5.41
C ILE A 126 -6.02 7.99 -5.20
N TYR A 127 -6.12 7.11 -6.19
CA TYR A 127 -5.42 5.83 -6.23
C TYR A 127 -4.37 5.84 -7.33
N MET A 128 -3.20 5.29 -7.05
CA MET A 128 -2.18 4.97 -8.04
C MET A 128 -1.88 3.48 -7.98
N ALA A 129 -1.69 2.84 -9.14
CA ALA A 129 -1.09 1.51 -9.22
C ALA A 129 0.20 1.57 -10.02
N HIS A 130 1.19 0.80 -9.58
CA HIS A 130 2.43 0.53 -10.29
C HIS A 130 2.62 -0.97 -10.38
N PHE A 131 2.92 -1.48 -11.56
CA PHE A 131 3.29 -2.88 -11.76
C PHE A 131 4.58 -2.92 -12.55
N ALA A 132 5.54 -3.70 -12.08
CA ALA A 132 6.80 -3.92 -12.75
C ALA A 132 7.15 -5.40 -12.82
N LEU A 133 7.84 -5.77 -13.91
CA LEU A 133 8.30 -7.11 -14.20
C LEU A 133 9.75 -7.04 -14.67
N THR A 134 10.61 -7.82 -14.02
CA THR A 134 12.03 -7.96 -14.33
C THR A 134 12.27 -9.34 -14.91
N ASP A 135 12.66 -9.39 -16.18
CA ASP A 135 13.16 -10.59 -16.86
C ASP A 135 14.67 -10.70 -16.59
N VAL A 136 15.05 -11.64 -15.73
CA VAL A 136 16.43 -11.78 -15.25
C VAL A 136 17.35 -12.27 -16.36
N ALA A 137 16.88 -13.23 -17.17
CA ALA A 137 17.71 -13.86 -18.20
C ALA A 137 17.97 -12.90 -19.37
N ALA A 138 16.96 -12.12 -19.78
CA ALA A 138 17.11 -11.15 -20.85
C ALA A 138 17.63 -9.78 -20.37
N GLY A 139 17.76 -9.57 -19.05
CA GLY A 139 18.16 -8.28 -18.48
C GLY A 139 17.18 -7.14 -18.80
N ARG A 140 15.87 -7.43 -18.84
CA ARG A 140 14.83 -6.44 -19.23
C ARG A 140 13.92 -6.09 -18.07
N PHE A 141 13.70 -4.80 -17.89
CA PHE A 141 12.73 -4.25 -16.93
C PHE A 141 11.56 -3.62 -17.69
N ARG A 142 10.33 -3.95 -17.31
CA ARG A 142 9.11 -3.34 -17.84
C ARG A 142 8.24 -2.87 -16.70
N PHE A 143 7.55 -1.74 -16.89
CA PHE A 143 6.60 -1.26 -15.92
C PHE A 143 5.40 -0.58 -16.57
N ALA A 144 4.30 -0.52 -15.83
CA ALA A 144 3.12 0.27 -16.15
C ALA A 144 2.63 1.00 -14.90
N ARG A 145 1.94 2.12 -15.09
CA ARG A 145 1.32 2.90 -14.02
C ARG A 145 -0.07 3.34 -14.41
N LYS A 146 -0.97 3.41 -13.43
CA LYS A 146 -2.31 3.99 -13.58
C LYS A 146 -2.59 4.91 -12.40
N LEU A 147 -3.28 6.02 -12.66
CA LEU A 147 -3.79 6.93 -11.64
C LEU A 147 -5.30 7.08 -11.88
N SER A 148 -6.09 7.01 -10.81
CA SER A 148 -7.54 7.12 -10.90
C SER A 148 -8.12 7.82 -9.68
N ARG A 149 -9.29 8.42 -9.86
CA ARG A 149 -10.15 8.89 -8.77
C ARG A 149 -10.90 7.68 -8.21
N GLU A 150 -11.27 7.73 -6.94
CA GLU A 150 -12.20 6.73 -6.41
C GLU A 150 -13.65 6.94 -6.86
N ALA A 151 -13.99 8.18 -7.26
CA ALA A 151 -15.33 8.54 -7.74
C ALA A 151 -15.89 7.56 -8.78
N LEU A 152 -17.19 7.30 -8.70
CA LEU A 152 -17.91 6.40 -9.61
C LEU A 152 -17.35 4.97 -9.62
N ALA A 153 -16.79 4.51 -8.49
CA ALA A 153 -16.16 3.21 -8.34
C ALA A 153 -15.00 2.93 -9.31
N LEU A 154 -14.39 3.97 -9.87
CA LEU A 154 -13.25 3.83 -10.79
C LEU A 154 -12.00 3.28 -10.11
N ALA A 155 -11.87 3.46 -8.79
CA ALA A 155 -10.82 2.85 -7.98
C ALA A 155 -11.29 2.68 -6.54
N GLY A 156 -10.67 1.78 -5.80
CA GLY A 156 -11.05 1.55 -4.41
C GLY A 156 -10.37 0.36 -3.76
N ALA A 157 -10.73 0.13 -2.51
CA ALA A 157 -10.36 -1.05 -1.74
C ALA A 157 -11.51 -1.46 -0.81
N GLN A 158 -11.61 -2.75 -0.50
CA GLN A 158 -12.59 -3.32 0.44
C GLN A 158 -11.98 -4.49 1.23
N ALA A 159 -12.50 -4.74 2.43
CA ALA A 159 -11.98 -5.78 3.33
C ALA A 159 -12.47 -7.20 2.99
N ALA A 160 -13.75 -7.36 2.63
CA ALA A 160 -14.39 -8.67 2.51
C ALA A 160 -15.37 -8.74 1.31
N PRO A 161 -15.12 -9.59 0.30
CA PRO A 161 -13.82 -10.22 0.03
C PRO A 161 -12.75 -9.13 -0.19
N PHE A 162 -11.51 -9.40 0.18
CA PHE A 162 -10.43 -8.42 -0.01
C PHE A 162 -10.24 -8.10 -1.49
N ARG A 163 -10.30 -6.82 -1.84
CA ARG A 163 -10.05 -6.33 -3.21
C ARG A 163 -9.44 -4.94 -3.17
N VAL A 164 -8.57 -4.65 -4.14
CA VAL A 164 -8.08 -3.31 -4.48
C VAL A 164 -8.14 -3.19 -6.01
N TRP A 165 -8.68 -2.10 -6.53
CA TRP A 165 -8.89 -1.92 -7.98
C TRP A 165 -8.62 -0.48 -8.44
N ILE A 166 -8.32 -0.33 -9.73
CA ILE A 166 -8.02 0.94 -10.39
C ILE A 166 -8.38 0.95 -11.87
#